data_AF-A0A923URD4-F1
#
_entry.id   AF-A0A923URD4-F1
#
_cell.length_a   1.000
_cell.length_b   1.000
_cell.length_c   1.000
_cell.angle_alpha   90.00
_cell.angle_beta   90.00
_cell.angle_gamma   90.00
#
_symmetry.space_group_name_H-M   'P 1'
#
loop_
_entity.id
_entity.type
_entity.pdbx_description
1 polymer ?
#
loop_
_entity_poly.entity_id
_entity_poly.type
_entity_poly.pdbx_seq_one_letter_code
_entity_poly.pdbx_strand_id
1 'polypeptide(L)'
;MKLAVTGNNTINGVQGSYTLDKCVRQDVIIMKFTNTNPYPVTVEWFDAIFTTDLKWVKEEKIENKKTLTIPANTEIIGKCDVIENKNCVIVLNKFLPKIENFKQYTALYLTVSNK
;
A
#
# COMPACT_ATOMS: atom_id res chain seq x y z
N MET A 1 3.90 10.72 3.56
CA MET A 1 2.79 10.36 4.46
C MET A 1 2.97 8.93 4.91
N LYS A 2 2.73 8.65 6.19
CA LYS A 2 2.79 7.32 6.80
C LYS A 2 1.39 6.73 6.72
N LEU A 3 1.21 5.53 6.15
CA LEU A 3 -0.05 4.79 6.35
C LEU A 3 0.00 4.28 7.80
N ALA A 4 -0.60 5.01 8.73
CA ALA A 4 -0.67 4.58 10.11
C ALA A 4 -1.97 3.79 10.34
N VAL A 5 -1.90 2.76 11.19
CA VAL A 5 -3.07 2.01 11.69
C VAL A 5 -4.04 2.93 12.45
N THR A 6 -3.55 4.08 12.92
CA THR A 6 -4.33 5.13 13.60
C THR A 6 -3.97 6.51 13.02
N GLY A 7 -4.92 7.17 12.36
CA GLY A 7 -4.78 8.51 11.78
C GLY A 7 -5.43 8.64 10.39
N ASN A 8 -5.86 9.86 10.01
CA ASN A 8 -6.37 10.14 8.67
C ASN A 8 -5.21 10.19 7.66
N ASN A 9 -4.94 9.08 6.98
CA ASN A 9 -3.90 8.99 5.94
C ASN A 9 -4.43 9.55 4.61
N THR A 10 -4.74 10.85 4.58
CA THR A 10 -5.33 11.54 3.43
C THR A 10 -4.35 12.49 2.73
N ILE A 11 -4.03 12.26 1.46
CA ILE A 11 -3.30 13.22 0.59
C ILE A 11 -4.17 13.57 -0.60
N ASN A 12 -4.36 14.87 -0.87
CA ASN A 12 -5.03 15.37 -2.09
C ASN A 12 -6.34 14.62 -2.41
N GLY A 13 -7.18 14.41 -1.39
CA GLY A 13 -8.46 13.70 -1.53
C GLY A 13 -8.35 12.17 -1.71
N VAL A 14 -7.16 11.58 -1.54
CA VAL A 14 -6.98 10.12 -1.47
C VAL A 14 -6.68 9.70 -0.06
N GLN A 15 -7.52 8.82 0.48
CA GLN A 15 -7.33 8.17 1.76
C GLN A 15 -6.70 6.80 1.55
N GLY A 16 -5.72 6.43 2.36
CA GLY A 16 -5.13 5.10 2.34
C GLY A 16 -5.22 4.36 3.68
N SER A 17 -5.37 3.05 3.62
CA SER A 17 -5.27 2.18 4.80
C SER A 17 -4.67 0.83 4.41
N TYR A 18 -4.27 0.04 5.40
CA TYR A 18 -3.83 -1.33 5.16
C TYR A 18 -4.31 -2.27 6.27
N THR A 19 -4.42 -3.56 5.95
CA THR A 19 -4.59 -4.64 6.91
C THR A 19 -3.60 -5.77 6.62
N LEU A 20 -3.33 -6.61 7.60
CA LEU A 20 -2.67 -7.90 7.41
C LEU A 20 -3.73 -8.95 7.03
N ASP A 21 -3.39 -9.84 6.10
CA ASP A 21 -4.25 -10.93 5.66
C ASP A 21 -3.41 -12.10 5.10
N LYS A 22 -4.06 -13.15 4.59
CA LYS A 22 -3.43 -14.31 3.95
C LYS A 22 -3.97 -14.55 2.53
N CYS A 23 -3.07 -14.59 1.54
CA CYS A 23 -3.37 -15.06 0.19
C CYS A 23 -2.78 -16.45 -0.03
N VAL A 24 -3.61 -17.49 -0.22
CA VAL A 24 -3.14 -18.86 -0.56
C VAL A 24 -1.93 -19.29 0.29
N ARG A 25 -2.03 -19.10 1.62
CA ARG A 25 -1.00 -19.40 2.65
C ARG A 25 0.22 -18.47 2.71
N GLN A 26 0.23 -17.38 1.96
CA GLN A 26 1.25 -16.32 2.10
C GLN A 26 0.69 -15.19 2.94
N ASP A 27 1.46 -14.75 3.93
CA ASP A 27 1.13 -13.54 4.68
C ASP A 27 1.32 -12.31 3.78
N VAL A 28 0.28 -11.47 3.72
CA VAL A 28 0.25 -10.29 2.86
C VAL A 28 -0.22 -9.07 3.64
N ILE A 29 0.13 -7.90 3.11
CA ILE A 29 -0.55 -6.65 3.42
C ILE A 29 -1.56 -6.40 2.29
N ILE A 30 -2.80 -6.12 2.68
CA ILE A 30 -3.86 -5.66 1.77
C ILE A 30 -4.03 -4.16 1.98
N MET A 31 -3.78 -3.39 0.92
CA MET A 31 -4.01 -1.95 0.91
C MET A 31 -5.40 -1.62 0.39
N LYS A 32 -5.95 -0.53 0.91
CA LYS A 32 -7.13 0.14 0.39
C LYS A 32 -6.80 1.60 0.11
N PHE A 33 -7.18 2.08 -1.06
CA PHE A 33 -7.21 3.51 -1.37
C PHE A 33 -8.64 3.94 -1.69
N THR A 34 -9.04 5.10 -1.19
CA THR A 34 -10.35 5.72 -1.45
C THR A 34 -10.11 7.10 -2.02
N ASN A 35 -10.56 7.34 -3.25
CA ASN A 35 -10.51 8.65 -3.89
C ASN A 35 -11.83 9.38 -3.64
N THR A 36 -11.77 10.49 -2.90
CA THR A 36 -12.93 11.37 -2.63
C THR A 36 -13.01 12.54 -3.60
N ASN A 37 -12.15 12.60 -4.62
CA ASN A 37 -12.20 13.64 -5.64
C ASN A 37 -13.24 13.31 -6.71
N PRO A 38 -13.84 14.34 -7.36
CA PRO A 38 -14.78 14.15 -8.46
C PRO A 38 -14.10 13.79 -9.81
N TYR A 39 -12.80 13.51 -9.81
CA TYR A 39 -12.01 13.13 -10.98
C TYR A 39 -11.09 11.95 -10.65
N PRO A 40 -10.66 11.16 -11.66
CA PRO A 40 -9.69 10.10 -11.46
C PRO A 40 -8.32 10.66 -11.06
N VAL A 41 -7.62 9.94 -10.20
CA VAL A 41 -6.29 10.30 -9.71
C VAL A 41 -5.33 9.14 -9.91
N THR A 42 -4.06 9.43 -10.13
CA THR A 42 -2.99 8.44 -10.14
C THR A 42 -2.22 8.55 -8.83
N VAL A 43 -2.02 7.40 -8.18
CA VAL A 43 -1.18 7.28 -6.99
C VAL A 43 0.08 6.50 -7.32
N GLU A 44 1.22 6.98 -6.84
CA GLU A 44 2.50 6.30 -6.99
C GLU A 44 3.22 6.20 -5.66
N TRP A 45 3.87 5.07 -5.38
CA TRP A 45 4.57 4.84 -4.12
C TRP A 45 5.60 3.72 -4.22
N PHE A 46 6.41 3.60 -3.17
CA PHE A 46 7.26 2.43 -2.91
C PHE A 46 6.84 1.76 -1.61
N ASP A 47 6.97 0.45 -1.54
CA ASP A 47 6.66 -0.29 -0.33
C ASP A 47 7.82 -0.20 0.68
N ALA A 48 7.49 -0.02 1.95
CA ALA A 48 8.45 -0.26 3.03
C ALA A 48 7.80 -0.84 4.28
N ILE A 49 8.58 -1.64 4.98
CA ILE A 49 8.18 -2.32 6.20
C ILE A 49 9.09 -1.90 7.34
N PHE A 50 8.46 -1.48 8.44
CA PHE A 50 9.12 -1.30 9.71
C PHE A 50 9.04 -2.58 10.51
N THR A 51 10.16 -2.96 11.08
CA THR A 51 10.35 -4.25 11.73
C THR A 51 10.35 -4.15 13.26
N THR A 52 10.25 -5.29 13.93
CA THR A 52 10.36 -5.37 15.40
C THR A 52 11.75 -5.01 15.92
N ASP A 53 12.80 -5.22 15.12
CA ASP A 53 14.17 -4.75 15.41
C ASP A 53 14.39 -3.26 15.09
N LEU A 54 13.31 -2.52 14.88
CA LEU A 54 13.28 -1.06 14.68
C LEU A 54 14.02 -0.58 13.42
N LYS A 55 14.02 -1.39 12.36
CA LYS A 55 14.63 -1.06 11.07
C LYS A 55 13.58 -0.91 9.97
N TRP A 56 13.94 -0.17 8.93
CA TRP A 56 13.15 -0.06 7.71
C TRP A 56 13.76 -0.96 6.64
N VAL A 57 12.94 -1.87 6.11
CA VAL A 57 13.22 -2.58 4.85
C VAL A 57 12.45 -1.86 3.75
N LYS A 58 13.16 -1.26 2.81
CA LYS A 58 12.60 -0.39 1.76
C LYS A 58 12.86 -0.99 0.38
N GLU A 59 11.85 -0.97 -0.47
CA GLU A 59 11.95 -1.36 -1.88
C GLU A 59 11.94 -0.12 -2.79
N GLU A 60 12.91 0.78 -2.61
CA GLU A 60 12.95 2.10 -3.28
C GLU A 60 13.65 2.10 -4.65
N LYS A 61 13.89 0.92 -5.24
CA LYS A 61 14.37 0.82 -6.62
C LYS A 61 13.25 1.21 -7.58
N ILE A 62 13.58 1.94 -8.66
CA ILE A 62 12.61 2.44 -9.66
C ILE A 62 11.71 1.31 -10.20
N GLU A 63 12.26 0.12 -10.43
CA GLU A 63 11.52 -1.08 -10.87
C GLU A 63 10.42 -1.54 -9.89
N ASN A 64 10.52 -1.17 -8.62
CA ASN A 64 9.55 -1.49 -7.57
C ASN A 64 8.55 -0.36 -7.32
N LYS A 65 8.61 0.74 -8.09
CA LYS A 65 7.62 1.81 -8.01
C LYS A 65 6.25 1.28 -8.42
N LYS A 66 5.29 1.39 -7.51
CA LYS A 66 3.91 1.03 -7.78
C LYS A 66 3.15 2.24 -8.30
N THR A 67 2.22 1.98 -9.21
CA THR A 67 1.31 2.96 -9.76
C THR A 67 -0.09 2.38 -9.82
N LEU A 68 -1.09 3.21 -9.56
CA LEU A 68 -2.50 2.83 -9.63
C LEU A 68 -3.34 4.07 -9.97
N THR A 69 -4.24 3.94 -10.94
CA THR A 69 -5.27 4.95 -11.18
C THR A 69 -6.54 4.58 -10.43
N ILE A 70 -7.05 5.50 -9.62
CA ILE A 70 -8.29 5.34 -8.85
C ILE A 70 -9.35 6.24 -9.49
N PRO A 71 -10.47 5.68 -9.99
CA PRO A 71 -11.57 6.48 -10.54
C PRO A 71 -12.15 7.48 -9.53
N ALA A 72 -12.85 8.50 -10.03
CA ALA A 72 -13.53 9.51 -9.22
C ALA A 72 -14.50 8.88 -8.21
N ASN A 73 -14.48 9.33 -6.95
CA ASN A 73 -15.41 8.86 -5.91
C ASN A 73 -15.47 7.33 -5.73
N THR A 74 -14.37 6.63 -5.96
CA THR A 74 -14.31 5.16 -5.84
C THR A 74 -13.21 4.72 -4.87
N GLU A 75 -13.26 3.43 -4.52
CA GLU A 75 -12.21 2.77 -3.75
C GLU A 75 -11.62 1.59 -4.52
N ILE A 76 -10.32 1.36 -4.30
CA ILE A 76 -9.60 0.19 -4.77
C ILE A 76 -9.04 -0.54 -3.55
N ILE A 77 -9.35 -1.83 -3.45
CA ILE A 77 -8.86 -2.72 -2.39
C ILE A 77 -8.07 -3.84 -3.04
N GLY A 78 -6.90 -4.15 -2.48
CA GLY A 78 -6.12 -5.32 -2.86
C GLY A 78 -6.92 -6.60 -2.67
N LYS A 79 -6.91 -7.47 -3.68
CA LYS A 79 -7.55 -8.79 -3.62
C LYS A 79 -6.59 -9.82 -4.21
N CYS A 80 -6.41 -10.94 -3.53
CA CYS A 80 -5.46 -11.98 -3.91
C CYS A 80 -5.67 -12.51 -5.34
N ASP A 81 -6.94 -12.64 -5.75
CA ASP A 81 -7.33 -13.28 -7.00
C ASP A 81 -7.64 -12.28 -8.12
N VAL A 82 -7.47 -10.98 -7.88
CA VAL A 82 -7.81 -9.92 -8.85
C VAL A 82 -6.54 -9.26 -9.36
N ILE A 83 -6.23 -9.51 -10.64
CA ILE A 83 -5.01 -9.01 -11.30
C ILE A 83 -4.94 -7.48 -11.29
N GLU A 84 -6.07 -6.81 -11.52
CA GLU A 84 -6.18 -5.34 -11.63
C GLU A 84 -5.74 -4.61 -10.36
N ASN A 85 -5.90 -5.23 -9.18
CA ASN A 85 -5.58 -4.62 -7.88
C ASN A 85 -4.36 -5.26 -7.22
N LYS A 86 -3.57 -6.02 -7.97
CA LYS A 86 -2.42 -6.77 -7.44
C LYS A 86 -1.36 -5.84 -6.81
N ASN A 87 -1.25 -4.60 -7.26
CA ASN A 87 -0.34 -3.61 -6.67
C ASN A 87 -0.69 -3.29 -5.21
N CYS A 88 -1.96 -3.42 -4.83
CA CYS A 88 -2.43 -3.25 -3.46
C CYS A 88 -2.28 -4.52 -2.59
N VAL A 89 -1.62 -5.57 -3.11
CA VAL A 89 -1.27 -6.78 -2.36
C VAL A 89 0.25 -6.86 -2.23
N ILE A 90 0.75 -6.82 -1.01
CA ILE A 90 2.19 -6.84 -0.72
C ILE A 90 2.53 -8.13 0.00
N VAL A 91 3.30 -8.99 -0.66
CA VAL A 91 3.72 -10.25 -0.06
C VAL A 91 4.84 -9.99 0.94
N LEU A 92 4.58 -10.30 2.22
CA LEU A 92 5.50 -9.97 3.31
C LEU A 92 6.82 -10.74 3.26
N ASN A 93 6.78 -11.97 2.74
CA ASN A 93 7.95 -12.83 2.63
C ASN A 93 9.08 -12.26 1.76
N LYS A 94 8.76 -11.27 0.90
CA LYS A 94 9.74 -10.55 0.08
C LYS A 94 10.60 -9.59 0.91
N PHE A 95 10.05 -9.08 2.01
CA PHE A 95 10.69 -8.10 2.87
C PHE A 95 11.29 -8.74 4.11
N LEU A 96 10.60 -9.74 4.67
CA LEU A 96 10.94 -10.35 5.95
C LEU A 96 10.80 -11.86 5.89
N PRO A 97 11.72 -12.64 6.47
CA PRO A 97 11.63 -14.10 6.48
C PRO A 97 10.49 -14.64 7.36
N LYS A 98 10.04 -13.86 8.36
CA LYS A 98 8.97 -14.23 9.31
C LYS A 98 8.04 -13.04 9.57
N ILE A 99 6.73 -13.28 9.59
CA ILE A 99 5.72 -12.25 9.89
C ILE A 99 5.84 -11.69 11.31
N GLU A 100 6.35 -12.46 12.27
CA GLU A 100 6.61 -12.01 13.65
C GLU A 100 7.52 -10.78 13.72
N ASN A 101 8.33 -10.56 12.67
CA ASN A 101 9.21 -9.41 12.56
C ASN A 101 8.51 -8.17 11.99
N PHE A 102 7.26 -8.28 11.54
CA PHE A 102 6.48 -7.16 11.03
C PHE A 102 5.98 -6.29 12.18
N LYS A 103 6.20 -4.98 12.08
CA LYS A 103 5.65 -3.99 13.02
C LYS A 103 4.72 -3.01 12.32
N GLN A 104 5.09 -2.55 11.13
CA GLN A 104 4.27 -1.59 10.39
C GLN A 104 4.57 -1.60 8.90
N TYR A 105 3.56 -1.26 8.09
CA TYR A 105 3.74 -0.93 6.69
C TYR A 105 3.70 0.59 6.46
N THR A 106 4.35 1.06 5.41
CA THR A 106 4.14 2.40 4.86
C THR A 106 4.28 2.42 3.34
N ALA A 107 3.49 3.27 2.70
CA ALA A 107 3.70 3.68 1.31
C ALA A 107 4.69 4.86 1.30
N LEU A 108 5.96 4.58 1.01
CA LEU A 108 7.00 5.61 0.90
C LEU A 108 6.80 6.46 -0.35
N TYR A 109 7.13 7.74 -0.20
CA TYR A 109 7.05 8.73 -1.27
C TYR A 109 5.69 8.73 -2.00
N LEU A 110 4.60 8.45 -1.27
CA LEU A 110 3.25 8.45 -1.83
C LEU A 110 2.95 9.82 -2.46
N THR A 111 2.76 9.82 -3.77
CA THR A 111 2.31 10.98 -4.55
C THR A 111 0.90 10.73 -5.08
N VAL A 112 0.16 11.82 -5.24
CA VAL A 112 -1.18 11.82 -5.84
C VAL A 112 -1.19 12.91 -6.90
N SER A 113 -1.45 12.54 -8.14
CA SER A 113 -1.55 13.44 -9.28
C SER A 113 -2.89 13.30 -9.98
N ASN A 114 -3.38 14.42 -10.53
CA ASN A 114 -4.52 14.40 -11.42
C ASN A 114 -4.07 13.77 -12.75
N LYS A 115 -4.96 12.97 -13.35
CA LYS A 115 -4.72 12.43 -14.69
C LYS A 115 -5.08 13.45 -15.77
#